data_AF-A0AA39N5S4-F1
#
_entry.id   AF-A0AA39N5S4-F1
#
_cell.length_a   1.000
_cell.length_b   1.000
_cell.length_c   1.000
_cell.angle_alpha   90.00
_cell.angle_beta   90.00
_cell.angle_gamma   90.00
#
_symmetry.space_group_name_H-M   'P 1'
#
loop_
_entity.id
_entity.type
_entity.pdbx_description
1 polymer ?
#
loop_
_entity_poly.entity_id
_entity_poly.type
_entity_poly.pdbx_seq_one_letter_code
_entity_poly.pdbx_strand_id
1 'polypeptide(L)'
;MKLAFSTAFFTALLAAAVPASKRDIFDPPILSPTTSTTWLVGMTQTVSWDTFNPPELITGRNYSSIRLNKVGLFLPFVFADEFDIMLGRFEIKVPLVAEGDDYAFVLFGDSRNVGKEFSIKGGPAN
;
A
#
# COMPACT_ATOMS: atom_id res chain seq x y z
N MET A 1 -50.35 14.26 -53.64
CA MET A 1 -49.11 14.42 -52.84
C MET A 1 -49.48 14.93 -51.45
N LYS A 2 -49.32 14.12 -50.41
CA LYS A 2 -49.32 14.58 -49.01
C LYS A 2 -47.98 14.15 -48.42
N LEU A 3 -47.03 15.08 -48.33
CA LEU A 3 -45.78 14.88 -47.61
C LEU A 3 -46.08 15.04 -46.12
N ALA A 4 -45.98 13.95 -45.36
CA ALA A 4 -45.98 14.00 -43.90
C ALA A 4 -44.52 14.05 -43.44
N PHE A 5 -44.10 15.18 -42.87
CA PHE A 5 -42.83 15.29 -42.17
C PHE A 5 -42.98 14.63 -40.80
N SER A 6 -42.34 13.48 -40.61
CA SER A 6 -42.28 12.80 -39.31
C SER A 6 -41.11 13.39 -38.52
N THR A 7 -41.40 14.21 -37.51
CA THR A 7 -40.41 14.80 -36.62
C THR A 7 -39.77 13.72 -35.75
N ALA A 8 -38.47 13.50 -35.89
CA ALA A 8 -37.72 12.64 -34.97
C ALA A 8 -37.51 13.36 -33.64
N PHE A 9 -38.01 12.79 -32.54
CA PHE A 9 -37.72 13.22 -31.18
C PHE A 9 -36.33 12.70 -30.79
N PHE A 10 -35.33 13.58 -30.75
CA PHE A 10 -34.01 13.27 -30.20
C PHE A 10 -34.08 13.44 -28.68
N THR A 11 -34.18 12.34 -27.93
CA THR A 11 -34.11 12.38 -26.47
C THR A 11 -32.65 12.57 -26.07
N ALA A 12 -32.28 13.78 -25.64
CA ALA A 12 -30.97 14.02 -25.03
C ALA A 12 -30.93 13.36 -23.65
N LEU A 13 -30.13 12.30 -23.47
CA LEU A 13 -29.76 11.85 -22.13
C LEU A 13 -28.84 12.89 -21.50
N LEU A 14 -29.35 13.67 -20.54
CA LEU A 14 -28.49 14.39 -19.60
C LEU A 14 -27.85 13.36 -18.67
N ALA A 15 -26.59 13.02 -18.92
CA ALA A 15 -25.76 12.38 -17.91
C ALA A 15 -25.45 13.44 -16.83
N ALA A 16 -26.13 13.35 -15.69
CA ALA A 16 -25.76 14.15 -14.52
C ALA A 16 -24.38 13.67 -14.03
N ALA A 17 -23.38 14.56 -14.09
CA ALA A 17 -22.09 14.27 -13.49
C ALA A 17 -22.26 14.19 -11.97
N VAL A 18 -22.04 13.01 -11.39
CA VAL A 18 -21.95 12.86 -9.94
C VAL A 18 -20.71 13.63 -9.46
N PRO A 19 -20.82 14.51 -8.44
CA PRO A 19 -19.65 15.20 -7.92
C PRO A 19 -18.68 14.16 -7.34
N ALA A 20 -17.45 14.14 -7.87
CA ALA A 20 -16.40 13.29 -7.35
C ALA A 20 -15.99 13.78 -5.96
N SER A 21 -16.14 12.94 -4.93
CA SER A 21 -15.60 13.24 -3.60
C SER A 21 -14.07 13.28 -3.67
N LYS A 22 -13.46 14.34 -3.12
CA LYS A 22 -11.99 14.46 -3.05
C LYS A 22 -11.44 13.35 -2.15
N ARG A 23 -10.63 12.46 -2.72
CA ARG A 23 -9.82 11.49 -1.99
C ARG A 23 -8.41 12.05 -1.82
N ASP A 24 -7.73 11.67 -0.74
CA ASP A 24 -6.35 12.07 -0.48
C ASP A 24 -5.44 10.85 -0.31
N ILE A 25 -4.16 11.07 -0.59
CA ILE A 25 -3.08 10.09 -0.38
C ILE A 25 -2.90 9.92 1.15
N PHE A 26 -2.72 8.69 1.61
CA PHE A 26 -2.44 8.41 3.03
C PHE A 26 -1.14 7.63 3.20
N ASP A 27 -0.15 8.28 3.83
CA ASP A 27 1.22 7.79 4.02
C ASP A 27 1.52 7.57 5.51
N PRO A 28 0.92 6.56 6.15
CA PRO A 28 1.00 6.39 7.60
C PRO A 28 2.42 6.03 8.06
N PRO A 29 3.03 6.75 9.02
CA PRO A 29 4.38 6.43 9.49
C PRO A 29 4.52 4.96 9.93
N ILE A 30 5.49 4.24 9.37
CA ILE A 30 5.83 2.88 9.84
C ILE A 30 6.49 2.99 11.23
N LEU A 31 5.94 2.25 12.19
CA LEU A 31 6.34 2.25 13.59
C LEU A 31 7.28 1.08 13.93
N SER A 32 7.05 -0.08 13.32
CA SER A 32 7.88 -1.28 13.48
C SER A 32 8.09 -1.94 12.11
N PRO A 33 9.30 -2.38 11.78
CA PRO A 33 10.54 -2.31 12.58
C PRO A 33 11.14 -0.89 12.67
N THR A 34 12.07 -0.72 13.61
CA THR A 34 12.88 0.50 13.82
C THR A 34 14.37 0.24 13.57
N THR A 35 15.20 1.29 13.56
CA THR A 35 16.67 1.18 13.41
C THR A 35 17.37 0.29 14.42
N SER A 36 16.81 0.11 15.61
CA SER A 36 17.36 -0.80 16.64
C SER A 36 16.78 -2.21 16.56
N THR A 37 15.92 -2.49 15.59
CA THR A 37 15.24 -3.78 15.47
C THR A 37 16.12 -4.79 14.73
N THR A 38 16.22 -5.99 15.31
CA THR A 38 16.87 -7.15 14.68
C THR A 38 15.88 -8.28 14.59
N TRP A 39 15.66 -8.78 13.37
CA TRP A 39 14.80 -9.92 13.09
C TRP A 39 15.61 -11.15 12.70
N LEU A 40 15.09 -12.32 13.08
CA LEU A 40 15.69 -13.60 12.72
C LEU A 40 14.89 -14.25 11.59
N VAL A 41 15.59 -14.77 10.60
CA VAL A 41 15.00 -15.53 9.48
C VAL A 41 14.08 -16.63 10.02
N GLY A 42 12.91 -16.80 9.38
CA GLY A 42 11.94 -17.83 9.71
C GLY A 42 11.00 -17.52 10.88
N MET A 43 11.32 -16.50 11.69
CA MET A 43 10.44 -16.05 12.78
C MET A 43 9.24 -15.28 12.23
N THR A 44 8.13 -15.31 12.96
CA THR A 44 6.99 -14.42 12.69
C THR A 44 7.19 -13.14 13.46
N GLN A 45 7.09 -12.00 12.76
CA GLN A 45 7.30 -10.66 13.31
C GLN A 45 6.18 -9.73 12.88
N THR A 46 6.01 -8.63 13.60
CA THR A 46 4.95 -7.65 13.31
C THR A 46 5.53 -6.40 12.64
N VAL A 47 5.03 -6.12 11.44
CA VAL A 47 5.12 -4.80 10.82
C VAL A 47 3.95 -3.98 11.34
N SER A 48 4.18 -2.74 11.77
CA SER A 48 3.11 -1.85 12.21
C SER A 48 3.32 -0.42 11.75
N TRP A 49 2.23 0.32 11.61
CA TRP A 49 2.21 1.71 11.18
C TRP A 49 1.11 2.48 11.89
N ASP A 50 1.24 3.80 11.92
CA ASP A 50 0.31 4.69 12.61
C ASP A 50 -0.92 4.97 11.76
N THR A 51 -2.09 4.58 12.24
CA THR A 51 -3.38 4.83 11.58
C THR A 51 -4.13 6.02 12.19
N PHE A 52 -3.46 6.85 12.99
CA PHE A 52 -4.06 8.04 13.58
C PHE A 52 -4.21 9.17 12.55
N ASN A 53 -5.29 9.95 12.68
CA ASN A 53 -5.61 11.09 11.81
C ASN A 53 -5.58 10.82 10.29
N PRO A 54 -6.26 9.77 9.78
CA PRO A 54 -6.35 9.56 8.34
C PRO A 54 -7.20 10.66 7.67
N PRO A 55 -7.02 10.90 6.36
CA PRO A 55 -8.01 11.61 5.55
C PRO A 55 -9.39 10.95 5.63
N GLU A 56 -10.46 11.73 5.47
CA GLU A 56 -11.83 11.22 5.47
C GLU A 56 -12.06 10.16 4.38
N LEU A 57 -11.48 10.39 3.20
CA LEU A 57 -11.48 9.46 2.08
C LEU A 57 -10.05 9.21 1.62
N ILE A 58 -9.62 7.96 1.75
CA ILE A 58 -8.27 7.52 1.36
C ILE A 58 -8.29 6.97 -0.06
N THR A 59 -7.40 7.46 -0.91
CA THR A 59 -7.14 6.88 -2.23
C THR A 59 -6.50 5.50 -2.07
N GLY A 60 -7.00 4.49 -2.80
CA GLY A 60 -6.37 3.17 -2.78
C GLY A 60 -6.47 2.42 -1.45
N ARG A 61 -7.38 2.81 -0.54
CA ARG A 61 -7.47 2.29 0.84
C ARG A 61 -7.31 0.77 0.99
N ASN A 62 -7.94 0.00 0.10
CA ASN A 62 -7.97 -1.46 0.12
C ASN A 62 -6.99 -2.11 -0.87
N TYR A 63 -6.06 -1.34 -1.42
CA TYR A 63 -5.09 -1.79 -2.44
C TYR A 63 -3.66 -1.62 -1.92
N SER A 64 -3.48 -1.82 -0.62
CA SER A 64 -2.18 -1.64 0.02
C SER A 64 -1.31 -2.89 -0.06
N SER A 65 0.01 -2.70 -0.08
CA SER A 65 0.98 -3.81 -0.07
C SER A 65 2.16 -3.58 0.87
N ILE A 66 2.72 -4.66 1.42
CA ILE A 66 3.95 -4.64 2.23
C ILE A 66 5.06 -5.34 1.46
N ARG A 67 6.13 -4.61 1.17
CA ARG A 67 7.29 -5.12 0.41
C ARG A 67 8.59 -4.87 1.16
N LEU A 68 9.55 -5.76 0.98
CA LEU A 68 10.89 -5.61 1.56
C LEU A 68 11.85 -5.01 0.52
N ASN A 69 12.65 -4.06 0.97
CA ASN A 69 13.77 -3.54 0.21
C ASN A 69 15.10 -3.82 0.95
N LYS A 70 16.20 -3.67 0.22
CA LYS A 70 17.56 -3.63 0.75
C LYS A 70 18.36 -2.60 -0.05
N VAL A 71 18.95 -1.60 0.61
CA VAL A 71 19.64 -0.47 -0.06
C VAL A 71 18.81 0.16 -1.19
N GLY A 72 17.52 0.37 -0.96
CA GLY A 72 16.60 0.97 -1.94
C GLY A 72 16.20 0.08 -3.12
N LEU A 73 16.67 -1.17 -3.18
CA LEU A 73 16.25 -2.16 -4.18
C LEU A 73 15.14 -3.04 -3.62
N PHE A 74 14.06 -3.21 -4.38
CA PHE A 74 13.00 -4.15 -4.02
C PHE A 74 13.49 -5.58 -4.11
N LEU A 75 13.31 -6.33 -3.03
CA LEU A 75 13.45 -7.77 -3.03
C LEU A 75 12.14 -8.41 -3.53
N PRO A 76 12.17 -9.65 -4.05
CA PRO A 76 11.01 -10.31 -4.63
C PRO A 76 10.02 -10.85 -3.56
N PHE A 77 9.83 -10.10 -2.47
CA PHE A 77 8.92 -10.47 -1.37
C PHE A 77 7.76 -9.48 -1.28
N VAL A 78 6.56 -10.01 -1.48
CA VAL A 78 5.29 -9.34 -1.19
C VAL A 78 4.68 -10.09 0.00
N PHE A 79 4.58 -9.44 1.16
CA PHE A 79 4.11 -10.08 2.39
C PHE A 79 2.60 -10.01 2.55
N ALA A 80 2.02 -8.93 2.03
CA ALA A 80 0.59 -8.68 1.98
C ALA A 80 0.30 -7.80 0.77
N ASP A 81 -0.86 -8.00 0.16
CA ASP A 81 -1.38 -7.17 -0.92
C ASP A 81 -2.91 -7.06 -0.79
N GLU A 82 -3.50 -6.06 -1.43
CA GLU A 82 -4.95 -5.80 -1.46
C GLU A 82 -5.61 -5.75 -0.06
N PHE A 83 -4.94 -5.14 0.92
CA PHE A 83 -5.48 -4.97 2.28
C PHE A 83 -5.89 -3.53 2.60
N ASP A 84 -6.74 -3.35 3.63
CA ASP A 84 -7.10 -2.03 4.17
C ASP A 84 -5.91 -1.44 4.94
N ILE A 85 -5.38 -0.31 4.45
CA ILE A 85 -4.29 0.44 5.12
C ILE A 85 -4.63 0.80 6.58
N MET A 86 -5.89 0.79 6.98
CA MET A 86 -6.31 1.06 8.35
C MET A 86 -6.14 -0.12 9.32
N LEU A 87 -5.63 -1.28 8.87
CA LEU A 87 -5.33 -2.41 9.77
C LEU A 87 -4.24 -2.08 10.81
N GLY A 88 -3.33 -1.16 10.48
CA GLY A 88 -2.27 -0.68 11.38
C GLY A 88 -1.14 -1.67 11.70
N ARG A 89 -1.31 -2.94 11.35
CA ARG A 89 -0.30 -3.98 11.53
C ARG A 89 -0.54 -5.20 10.66
N PHE A 90 0.53 -5.94 10.43
CA PHE A 90 0.50 -7.24 9.77
C PHE A 90 1.56 -8.16 10.39
N GLU A 91 1.22 -9.44 10.56
CA GLU A 91 2.19 -10.47 10.95
C GLU A 91 2.83 -11.06 9.70
N ILE A 92 4.16 -11.08 9.65
CA ILE A 92 4.92 -11.58 8.52
C ILE A 92 5.90 -12.65 8.97
N LYS A 93 6.12 -13.65 8.12
CA LYS A 93 7.24 -14.58 8.30
C LYS A 93 8.49 -14.00 7.64
N VAL A 94 9.55 -13.81 8.41
CA VAL A 94 10.82 -13.26 7.91
C VAL A 94 11.40 -14.21 6.86
N PRO A 95 11.62 -13.76 5.62
CA PRO A 95 12.06 -14.63 4.54
C PRO A 95 13.53 -15.01 4.70
N LEU A 96 13.96 -16.06 4.00
CA LEU A 96 15.38 -16.38 3.87
C LEU A 96 16.04 -15.35 2.93
N VAL A 97 16.78 -14.43 3.53
CA VAL A 97 17.62 -13.43 2.84
C VAL A 97 19.00 -13.45 3.46
N ALA A 98 20.01 -12.92 2.75
CA ALA A 98 21.32 -12.74 3.35
C ALA A 98 21.24 -11.90 4.64
N GLU A 99 22.16 -12.07 5.57
CA GLU A 99 22.16 -11.22 6.76
C GLU A 99 22.63 -9.79 6.45
N GLY A 100 22.08 -8.80 7.14
CA GLY A 100 22.41 -7.38 6.91
C GLY A 100 21.64 -6.45 7.85
N ASP A 101 21.91 -5.15 7.74
CA ASP A 101 21.40 -4.06 8.59
C ASP A 101 20.74 -2.91 7.80
N ASP A 102 20.56 -3.13 6.51
CA ASP A 102 20.17 -2.20 5.44
C ASP A 102 18.83 -2.59 4.80
N TYR A 103 17.97 -3.28 5.55
CA TYR A 103 16.61 -3.67 5.13
C TYR A 103 15.60 -2.61 5.54
N ALA A 104 14.62 -2.30 4.71
CA ALA A 104 13.44 -1.53 5.14
C ALA A 104 12.16 -2.10 4.53
N PHE A 105 11.03 -1.87 5.19
CA PHE A 105 9.73 -2.11 4.59
C PHE A 105 9.29 -0.90 3.79
N VAL A 106 8.63 -1.17 2.67
CA VAL A 106 7.86 -0.19 1.95
C VAL A 106 6.39 -0.59 2.05
N LEU A 107 5.61 0.31 2.63
CA LEU A 107 4.16 0.22 2.68
C LEU A 107 3.61 1.00 1.49
N PHE A 108 2.83 0.32 0.67
CA PHE A 108 2.16 0.91 -0.47
C PHE A 108 0.71 1.13 -0.10
N GLY A 109 0.22 2.33 -0.36
CA GLY A 109 -1.17 2.53 -0.79
C GLY A 109 -1.10 2.96 -2.24
N ASP A 110 -1.32 4.24 -2.48
CA ASP A 110 -1.00 4.94 -3.73
C ASP A 110 0.39 5.59 -3.74
N SER A 111 1.10 5.63 -2.60
CA SER A 111 2.46 6.18 -2.44
C SER A 111 3.49 5.10 -2.06
N ARG A 112 4.79 5.46 -2.09
CA ARG A 112 5.90 4.62 -1.62
C ARG A 112 6.33 5.10 -0.23
N ASN A 113 5.67 4.63 0.82
CA ASN A 113 6.00 5.01 2.18
C ASN A 113 7.07 4.06 2.75
N VAL A 114 8.30 4.56 2.87
CA VAL A 114 9.47 3.76 3.26
C VAL A 114 9.73 3.89 4.77
N GLY A 115 9.88 2.75 5.43
CA GLY A 115 10.19 2.67 6.86
C GLY A 115 11.66 2.91 7.16
N LYS A 116 12.00 2.81 8.44
CA LYS A 116 13.40 2.85 8.89
C LYS A 116 14.13 1.58 8.47
N GLU A 117 15.44 1.71 8.23
CA GLU A 117 16.30 0.56 8.06
C GLU A 117 16.36 -0.27 9.35
N PHE A 118 16.54 -1.59 9.23
CA PHE A 118 16.62 -2.54 10.34
C PHE A 118 17.46 -3.77 9.95
N SER A 119 17.79 -4.59 10.94
CA SER A 119 18.62 -5.78 10.74
C SER A 119 17.82 -7.07 10.54
N ILE A 120 18.26 -7.91 9.61
CA ILE A 120 17.85 -9.31 9.48
C ILE A 120 19.08 -10.21 9.64
N LYS A 121 18.99 -11.22 10.50
CA LYS A 121 20.08 -12.17 10.83
C LYS A 121 19.63 -13.63 10.70
N GLY A 122 20.60 -14.54 10.64
CA GLY A 122 20.35 -15.99 10.55
C GLY A 122 20.15 -16.52 9.12
N GLY A 123 20.39 -15.69 8.11
CA GLY A 123 20.48 -16.11 6.72
C GLY A 123 21.92 -16.30 6.25
N PRO A 124 22.14 -16.52 4.94
CA PRO A 124 23.47 -16.62 4.37
C PRO A 124 24.31 -15.36 4.65
N ALA A 125 25.61 -15.53 4.89
CA ALA A 125 26.53 -14.40 4.88
C ALA A 125 26.55 -13.76 3.48
N ASN A 126 26.63 -12.43 3.43
CA ASN A 126 26.93 -11.69 2.20
C ASN A 126 28.40 -11.82 1.82
#